data_AF-A0A1V5J3S4-F1
#
_entry.id   AF-A0A1V5J3S4-F1
#
_cell.length_a   1.000
_cell.length_b   1.000
_cell.length_c   1.000
_cell.angle_alpha   90.00
_cell.angle_beta   90.00
_cell.angle_gamma   90.00
#
_symmetry.space_group_name_H-M   'P 1'
#
loop_
_entity.id
_entity.type
_entity.pdbx_description
1 polymer ?
#
loop_
_entity_poly.entity_id
_entity_poly.type
_entity_poly.pdbx_seq_one_letter_code
_entity_poly.pdbx_strand_id
1 'polypeptide(L)'
;MPNETIIFAGHDYVRDSVTFARRLEPDNKEIEKFWNLYNPEYVYSTMADERKINPYLRFNEEPIVNLLKKMNLPHDTEWERWQSLMSIE
;
A
#
# COMPACT_ATOMS: atom_id res chain seq x y z
N MET A 1 -2.67 -8.09 13.86
CA MET A 1 -3.01 -9.44 13.38
C MET A 1 -1.73 -10.18 13.01
N PRO A 2 -1.70 -11.52 13.19
CA PRO A 2 -0.63 -12.39 12.71
C PRO A 2 -0.40 -12.26 11.20
N ASN A 3 0.78 -12.67 10.73
CA ASN A 3 1.18 -12.53 9.34
C ASN A 3 0.40 -13.47 8.40
N GLU A 4 0.05 -14.65 8.91
CA GLU A 4 -0.71 -15.71 8.24
C GLU A 4 -2.22 -15.43 8.18
N THR A 5 -2.69 -14.33 8.78
CA THR A 5 -4.12 -13.96 8.70
C THR A 5 -4.49 -13.66 7.26
N ILE A 6 -5.48 -14.40 6.76
CA ILE A 6 -6.05 -14.22 5.42
C ILE A 6 -7.10 -13.11 5.47
N ILE A 7 -7.03 -12.21 4.50
CA ILE A 7 -7.93 -11.07 4.34
C ILE A 7 -8.76 -11.31 3.09
N PHE A 8 -10.07 -11.40 3.29
CA PHE A 8 -11.05 -11.43 2.22
C PHE A 8 -11.70 -10.05 2.12
N ALA A 9 -11.32 -9.27 1.11
CA ALA A 9 -11.88 -7.94 0.90
C ALA A 9 -13.35 -8.02 0.46
N GLY A 10 -14.17 -7.06 0.89
CA GLY A 10 -15.59 -7.00 0.50
C GLY A 10 -15.82 -6.61 -0.96
N HIS A 11 -14.80 -6.09 -1.64
CA HIS A 11 -14.85 -5.63 -3.04
C HIS A 11 -13.53 -5.97 -3.76
N ASP A 12 -13.61 -6.25 -5.06
CA ASP A 12 -12.41 -6.38 -5.91
C ASP A 12 -11.90 -4.98 -6.33
N TYR A 13 -11.18 -4.35 -5.41
CA TYR A 13 -10.39 -3.14 -5.68
C TYR A 13 -8.90 -3.45 -5.88
N VAL A 14 -8.53 -4.72 -6.12
CA VAL A 14 -7.11 -5.10 -6.13
C VAL A 14 -6.36 -4.39 -7.25
N ARG A 15 -6.97 -4.28 -8.44
CA ARG A 15 -6.33 -3.59 -9.57
C ARG A 15 -6.06 -2.12 -9.26
N ASP A 16 -7.03 -1.41 -8.73
CA ASP A 16 -6.91 0.02 -8.42
C ASP A 16 -5.93 0.23 -7.27
N SER A 17 -6.00 -0.62 -6.23
CA SER A 17 -5.09 -0.57 -5.08
C SER A 17 -3.64 -0.81 -5.48
N VAL A 18 -3.38 -1.82 -6.33
CA VAL A 18 -2.03 -2.11 -6.84
C VAL A 18 -1.53 -1.00 -7.74
N THR A 19 -2.40 -0.42 -8.58
CA THR A 19 -2.03 0.72 -9.45
C THR A 19 -1.62 1.94 -8.61
N PHE A 20 -2.40 2.25 -7.57
CA PHE A 20 -2.08 3.30 -6.62
C PHE A 20 -0.77 3.02 -5.89
N ALA A 21 -0.58 1.81 -5.37
CA ALA A 21 0.65 1.42 -4.69
C ALA A 21 1.88 1.54 -5.59
N ARG A 22 1.79 1.11 -6.86
CA ARG A 22 2.88 1.26 -7.86
C ARG A 22 3.23 2.70 -8.16
N ARG A 23 2.23 3.60 -8.16
CA ARG A 23 2.47 5.03 -8.37
C ARG A 23 3.24 5.66 -7.22
N LEU A 24 2.95 5.25 -5.98
CA LEU A 24 3.60 5.79 -4.79
C LEU A 24 4.99 5.17 -4.53
N GLU A 25 5.13 3.86 -4.73
CA GLU A 25 6.37 3.11 -4.51
C GLU A 25 6.77 2.31 -5.77
N PRO A 26 7.21 2.98 -6.86
CA PRO A 26 7.54 2.29 -8.12
C PRO A 26 8.67 1.26 -8.00
N ASP A 27 9.55 1.43 -7.01
CA ASP A 27 10.70 0.56 -6.77
C ASP A 27 10.38 -0.63 -5.84
N ASN A 28 9.15 -0.72 -5.29
CA ASN A 28 8.76 -1.79 -4.40
C ASN A 28 8.42 -3.08 -5.17
N LYS A 29 9.40 -3.96 -5.28
CA LYS A 29 9.30 -5.27 -5.98
C LYS A 29 8.24 -6.20 -5.38
N GLU A 30 7.84 -6.02 -4.12
CA GLU A 30 6.79 -6.86 -3.53
C GLU A 30 5.42 -6.59 -4.16
N ILE A 31 5.18 -5.37 -4.66
CA ILE A 31 3.94 -5.03 -5.37
C ILE A 31 3.82 -5.84 -6.66
N GLU A 32 4.93 -5.96 -7.41
CA GLU A 32 4.96 -6.77 -8.63
C GLU A 32 4.79 -8.26 -8.34
N LYS A 33 5.44 -8.77 -7.27
CA LYS A 33 5.27 -10.17 -6.84
C LYS A 33 3.82 -10.46 -6.48
N PHE A 34 3.17 -9.58 -5.72
CA PHE A 34 1.76 -9.72 -5.37
C PHE A 34 0.86 -9.71 -6.61
N TRP A 35 1.11 -8.78 -7.53
CA TRP A 35 0.36 -8.69 -8.79
C TRP A 35 0.47 -9.97 -9.64
N ASN A 36 1.66 -10.58 -9.71
CA ASN A 36 1.86 -11.82 -10.47
C ASN A 36 1.15 -13.03 -9.84
N LEU A 37 0.83 -12.98 -8.55
CA LEU A 37 0.09 -14.02 -7.83
C LEU A 37 -1.43 -13.76 -7.80
N TYR A 38 -1.87 -12.58 -8.28
CA TYR A 38 -3.26 -12.17 -8.23
C TYR A 38 -4.15 -13.08 -9.08
N ASN A 39 -5.21 -13.62 -8.45
CA ASN A 39 -6.27 -14.34 -9.13
C ASN A 39 -7.61 -13.62 -8.92
N PRO A 40 -8.25 -13.08 -9.98
CA PRO A 40 -9.53 -12.38 -9.85
C PRO A 40 -10.71 -13.29 -9.46
N GLU A 41 -10.59 -14.62 -9.63
CA GLU A 41 -11.62 -15.57 -9.18
C GLU A 41 -11.50 -15.90 -7.69
N TYR A 42 -10.36 -15.60 -7.07
CA TYR A 42 -10.09 -15.89 -5.66
C TYR A 42 -9.27 -14.76 -5.06
N VAL A 43 -9.95 -13.63 -4.81
CA VAL A 43 -9.35 -12.40 -4.29
C VAL A 43 -9.12 -12.53 -2.79
N TYR A 44 -7.86 -12.72 -2.41
CA TYR A 44 -7.41 -12.66 -1.03
C TYR A 44 -5.99 -12.11 -0.95
N SER A 45 -5.62 -11.65 0.24
CA SER A 45 -4.24 -11.35 0.62
C SER A 45 -3.97 -11.90 2.02
N THR A 46 -2.72 -11.91 2.43
CA THR A 46 -2.37 -12.10 3.84
C THR A 46 -2.01 -10.77 4.49
N MET A 47 -2.09 -10.68 5.81
CA MET A 47 -1.56 -9.52 6.55
C MET A 47 -0.07 -9.29 6.29
N ALA A 48 0.70 -10.35 5.98
CA ALA A 48 2.08 -10.21 5.53
C ALA A 48 2.19 -9.49 4.18
N ASP A 49 1.30 -9.80 3.23
CA ASP A 49 1.25 -9.14 1.92
C ASP A 49 0.86 -7.67 2.09
N GLU A 50 -0.20 -7.38 2.84
CA GLU A 50 -0.68 -6.00 3.06
C GLU A 50 0.41 -5.11 3.67
N ARG A 51 1.17 -5.59 4.66
CA ARG A 51 2.28 -4.80 5.25
C ARG A 51 3.40 -4.47 4.24
N LYS A 52 3.54 -5.29 3.19
CA LYS A 52 4.57 -5.11 2.15
C LYS A 52 4.13 -4.23 1.01
N ILE A 53 2.84 -4.18 0.70
CA ILE A 53 2.35 -3.52 -0.52
C ILE A 53 1.34 -2.41 -0.27
N ASN A 54 0.60 -2.43 0.85
CA ASN A 54 -0.48 -1.50 1.10
C ASN A 54 0.08 -0.15 1.57
N PRO A 55 -0.07 0.94 0.79
CA PRO A 55 0.49 2.24 1.16
C PRO A 55 -0.03 2.73 2.51
N TYR A 56 -1.29 2.41 2.85
CA TYR A 56 -1.93 2.81 4.10
C TYR A 56 -1.39 2.08 5.33
N LEU A 57 -0.68 0.95 5.16
CA LEU A 57 0.07 0.30 6.23
C LEU A 57 1.55 0.68 6.23
N ARG A 58 2.02 1.31 5.14
CA ARG A 58 3.41 1.68 4.88
C ARG A 58 3.66 3.18 4.95
N PHE A 59 2.69 3.97 5.40
CA PHE A 59 2.81 5.44 5.47
C PHE A 59 3.98 5.95 6.33
N ASN A 60 4.49 5.09 7.21
CA ASN A 60 5.66 5.36 8.04
C ASN A 60 6.99 4.91 7.41
N GLU A 61 6.96 4.18 6.31
CA GLU A 61 8.15 3.66 5.63
C GLU A 61 8.88 4.76 4.87
N GLU A 62 10.21 4.65 4.83
CA GLU A 62 11.08 5.66 4.22
C GLU A 62 10.70 6.03 2.77
N PRO A 63 10.33 5.08 1.88
CA PRO A 63 9.90 5.42 0.52
C PRO A 63 8.68 6.35 0.48
N ILE A 64 7.66 6.09 1.32
CA ILE A 64 6.46 6.93 1.38
C ILE A 64 6.79 8.29 2.01
N VAL A 65 7.57 8.33 3.09
CA VAL A 65 7.98 9.60 3.71
C VAL A 65 8.76 10.47 2.71
N ASN A 66 9.65 9.86 1.93
CA ASN A 66 10.40 10.56 0.90
C ASN A 66 9.51 11.05 -0.26
N LEU A 67 8.46 10.31 -0.61
CA LEU A 67 7.46 10.76 -1.57
C LEU A 67 6.72 11.99 -1.04
N LEU A 68 6.23 11.96 0.21
CA LEU A 68 5.51 13.09 0.82
C LEU A 68 6.38 14.35 0.87
N LYS A 69 7.68 14.18 1.21
CA LYS A 69 8.68 15.26 1.15
C LYS A 69 8.82 15.85 -0.25
N LYS A 70 8.93 14.99 -1.28
CA LYS A 70 9.03 15.44 -2.69
C LYS A 70 7.77 16.18 -3.14
N MET A 71 6.61 15.82 -2.62
CA MET A 71 5.33 16.49 -2.89
C MET A 71 5.10 17.74 -2.03
N ASN A 72 6.05 18.08 -1.15
CA ASN A 72 5.94 19.18 -0.19
C ASN A 72 4.68 19.08 0.71
N LEU A 73 4.32 17.85 1.10
CA LEU A 73 3.21 17.55 1.99
C LEU A 73 3.68 17.43 3.46
N PRO A 74 2.80 17.74 4.45
CA PRO A 74 3.09 17.52 5.86
C PRO A 74 3.49 16.07 6.17
N HIS A 75 4.57 15.87 6.95
CA HIS A 75 5.12 14.52 7.16
C HIS A 75 5.88 14.34 8.49
N ASP A 76 5.86 15.30 9.41
CA ASP A 76 6.67 15.25 10.63
C ASP A 76 6.09 14.26 11.65
N THR A 77 4.76 14.17 11.72
CA THR A 77 4.04 13.24 12.60
C THR A 77 3.44 12.06 11.82
N GLU A 78 3.12 10.97 12.52
CA GLU A 78 2.37 9.85 11.93
C GLU A 78 1.00 10.31 11.39
N TRP A 79 0.34 11.19 12.13
CA TRP A 79 -0.97 11.74 11.74
C TRP A 79 -0.89 12.57 10.47
N GLU A 80 0.12 13.44 10.34
CA GLU A 80 0.36 14.21 9.11
C GLU A 80 0.66 13.30 7.93
N ARG A 81 1.50 12.27 8.11
CA ARG A 81 1.82 11.32 7.04
C ARG A 81 0.56 10.59 6.56
N TRP A 82 -0.31 10.18 7.49
CA TRP A 82 -1.60 9.59 7.18
C TRP A 82 -2.50 10.54 6.39
N GLN A 83 -2.71 11.76 6.88
CA GLN A 83 -3.56 12.76 6.21
C GLN A 83 -3.04 13.12 4.81
N SER A 84 -1.72 13.33 4.70
CA SER A 84 -1.05 13.62 3.43
C SER A 84 -1.22 12.48 2.44
N LEU A 85 -0.98 11.24 2.86
CA LEU A 85 -1.18 10.06 2.00
C LEU A 85 -2.63 9.93 1.52
N MET A 86 -3.61 10.15 2.41
CA MET A 86 -5.03 10.11 2.08
C MET A 86 -5.47 11.23 1.12
N SER A 87 -4.70 12.31 1.01
CA SER A 87 -4.98 13.43 0.10
C SER A 87 -4.49 13.22 -1.33
N ILE A 88 -3.71 12.15 -1.57
CA ILE A 88 -3.17 11.83 -2.90
C ILE A 88 -4.21 11.06 -3.70
N GLU A 89 -4.69 11.67 -4.79
CA GLU A 89 -5.49 11.05 -5.86
C GLU A 89 -4.61 10.47 -6.99
#